data_AF-A0A1V5YMW7-F1
#
_entry.id   AF-A0A1V5YMW7-F1
#
_cell.length_a   1.000
_cell.length_b   1.000
_cell.length_c   1.000
_cell.angle_alpha   90.00
_cell.angle_beta   90.00
_cell.angle_gamma   90.00
#
_symmetry.space_group_name_H-M   'P 1'
#
loop_
_entity.id
_entity.type
_entity.pdbx_description
1 polymer ?
#
loop_
_entity_poly.entity_id
_entity_poly.type
_entity_poly.pdbx_seq_one_letter_code
_entity_poly.pdbx_strand_id
1 'polypeptide(L)'
;MGRLVYCGYDIVDVKKYDGITYVVAKKIKNLDTILERRKYGALLTLKRVGKNGELFNVYKFRTMFPYAEYLQAYVFKTYMLQKGGKINKDIRVNTVGKFMRKYWIDELPMFINILRGEMKIVGVRPLSQLYYSLYTPELQQARIRYKPGLLPPFYADLPETLEQIQGSEMRYLRNCKKYGTFITDLKYFFKIMHNIIIRRAKSA
;
A
#
# COMPACT_ATOMS: atom_id res chain seq x y z
N MET A 1 -13.40 -16.83 6.75
CA MET A 1 -13.02 -15.87 7.80
C MET A 1 -13.46 -14.44 7.50
N GLY A 2 -12.90 -13.72 6.51
CA GLY A 2 -13.25 -12.30 6.29
C GLY A 2 -14.74 -12.04 6.06
N ARG A 3 -15.42 -12.93 5.32
CA ARG A 3 -16.88 -12.88 5.14
C ARG A 3 -17.66 -13.06 6.45
N LEU A 4 -17.17 -13.87 7.41
CA LEU A 4 -17.81 -14.02 8.73
C LEU A 4 -17.78 -12.69 9.49
N VAL A 5 -16.62 -12.02 9.49
CA VAL A 5 -16.48 -10.70 10.12
C VAL A 5 -17.36 -9.66 9.46
N TYR A 6 -17.38 -9.65 8.12
CA TYR A 6 -18.32 -8.81 7.36
C TYR A 6 -19.78 -9.08 7.71
N CYS A 7 -20.15 -10.34 7.98
CA CYS A 7 -21.48 -10.76 8.40
C CYS A 7 -21.77 -10.56 9.91
N GLY A 8 -20.94 -9.81 10.64
CA GLY A 8 -21.20 -9.48 12.05
C GLY A 8 -20.75 -10.53 13.08
N TYR A 9 -19.83 -11.42 12.69
CA TYR A 9 -19.22 -12.40 13.60
C TYR A 9 -17.83 -11.94 14.06
N ASP A 10 -17.48 -12.21 15.30
CA ASP A 10 -16.12 -12.14 15.79
C ASP A 10 -15.43 -13.50 15.68
N ILE A 11 -14.13 -13.53 15.39
CA ILE A 11 -13.36 -14.76 15.30
C ILE A 11 -12.72 -15.03 16.66
N VAL A 12 -13.19 -16.08 17.33
CA VAL A 12 -12.78 -16.43 18.69
C VAL A 12 -11.52 -17.31 18.67
N ASP A 13 -11.52 -18.34 17.83
CA ASP A 13 -10.42 -19.29 17.75
C ASP A 13 -10.27 -19.85 16.32
N VAL A 14 -9.04 -20.20 15.96
CA VAL A 14 -8.71 -20.82 14.67
C VAL A 14 -7.71 -21.94 14.93
N LYS A 15 -8.13 -23.18 14.66
CA LYS A 15 -7.27 -24.37 14.78
C LYS A 15 -7.07 -25.01 13.42
N LYS A 16 -5.85 -25.50 13.18
CA LYS A 16 -5.54 -26.32 12.01
C LYS A 16 -5.23 -27.73 12.46
N TYR A 17 -5.97 -28.69 11.92
CA TYR A 17 -5.75 -30.10 12.16
C TYR A 17 -5.88 -30.84 10.82
N ASP A 18 -4.86 -31.63 10.49
CA ASP A 18 -4.81 -32.43 9.26
C ASP A 18 -5.14 -31.65 7.96
N GLY A 19 -4.55 -30.47 7.81
CA GLY A 19 -4.78 -29.60 6.64
C GLY A 19 -6.13 -28.87 6.62
N ILE A 20 -7.07 -29.24 7.49
CA ILE A 20 -8.37 -28.58 7.65
C ILE A 20 -8.24 -27.41 8.63
N THR A 21 -8.86 -26.28 8.28
CA THR A 21 -8.90 -25.09 9.15
C THR A 21 -10.28 -24.98 9.81
N TYR A 22 -10.32 -25.19 11.12
CA TYR A 22 -11.49 -25.00 11.96
C TYR A 22 -11.51 -23.56 12.48
N VAL A 23 -12.67 -22.91 12.40
CA VAL A 23 -12.86 -21.51 12.83
C VAL A 23 -14.04 -21.47 13.78
N VAL A 24 -13.79 -21.05 15.02
CA VAL A 24 -14.84 -20.77 16.01
C VAL A 24 -15.16 -19.29 15.92
N ALA A 25 -16.42 -18.97 15.63
CA ALA A 25 -16.89 -17.60 15.48
C ALA A 25 -18.13 -17.34 16.34
N LYS A 26 -18.19 -16.17 16.97
CA LYS A 26 -19.31 -15.74 17.81
C LYS A 26 -20.06 -14.62 17.10
N LYS A 27 -21.38 -14.72 16.99
CA LYS A 27 -22.19 -13.62 16.44
C LYS A 27 -22.19 -12.47 17.45
N ILE A 28 -21.75 -11.29 17.03
CA ILE A 28 -21.68 -10.10 17.89
C ILE A 28 -22.62 -9.00 17.44
N LYS A 29 -23.04 -9.00 16.17
CA LYS A 29 -23.92 -7.99 15.61
C LYS A 29 -24.89 -8.62 14.61
N ASN A 30 -26.15 -8.22 14.69
CA ASN A 30 -27.11 -8.44 13.60
C ASN A 30 -26.92 -7.31 12.58
N LEU A 31 -26.85 -7.68 11.30
CA LEU A 31 -26.81 -6.70 10.22
C LEU A 31 -28.24 -6.32 9.89
N ASP A 32 -28.63 -5.12 10.29
CA ASP A 32 -29.95 -4.55 9.97
C ASP A 32 -30.06 -4.09 8.51
N THR A 33 -28.97 -4.18 7.74
CA THR A 33 -28.89 -3.69 6.35
C THR A 33 -28.61 -4.83 5.37
N ILE A 34 -29.27 -4.76 4.21
CA ILE A 34 -28.98 -5.61 3.05
C ILE A 34 -27.50 -5.45 2.73
N LEU A 35 -26.74 -6.54 2.86
CA LEU A 35 -25.34 -6.56 2.47
C LEU A 35 -25.25 -6.38 0.96
N GLU A 36 -24.81 -5.19 0.52
CA GLU A 36 -24.48 -5.00 -0.89
C GLU A 36 -23.49 -6.08 -1.33
N ARG A 37 -23.87 -6.84 -2.36
CA ARG A 37 -22.99 -7.85 -2.95
C ARG A 37 -21.81 -7.13 -3.60
N ARG A 38 -20.71 -7.01 -2.87
CA ARG A 38 -19.47 -6.43 -3.40
C ARG A 38 -19.02 -7.24 -4.62
N LYS A 39 -18.94 -6.58 -5.77
CA LYS A 39 -18.32 -7.15 -6.98
C LYS A 39 -16.81 -7.20 -6.76
N TYR A 40 -16.27 -8.41 -6.63
CA TYR A 40 -14.83 -8.63 -6.51
C TYR A 40 -14.23 -8.84 -7.89
N GLY A 41 -13.62 -7.78 -8.44
CA GLY A 41 -12.82 -7.85 -9.66
C GLY A 41 -11.32 -8.03 -9.40
N ALA A 42 -10.60 -8.44 -10.44
CA ALA A 42 -9.13 -8.54 -10.43
C ALA A 42 -8.45 -7.17 -10.28
N LEU A 43 -9.08 -6.09 -10.74
CA LEU A 43 -8.59 -4.73 -10.59
C LEU A 43 -9.14 -4.09 -9.29
N LEU A 44 -8.25 -3.41 -8.57
CA LEU A 44 -8.53 -2.60 -7.40
C LEU A 44 -8.25 -1.14 -7.73
N THR A 45 -9.25 -0.29 -7.49
CA THR A 45 -9.15 1.16 -7.67
C THR A 45 -9.06 1.82 -6.29
N LEU A 46 -8.04 2.65 -6.09
CA LEU A 46 -7.79 3.34 -4.82
C LEU A 46 -7.70 4.84 -5.05
N LYS A 47 -8.52 5.63 -4.36
CA LYS A 47 -8.42 7.09 -4.39
C LYS A 47 -7.19 7.56 -3.63
N ARG A 48 -6.36 8.38 -4.27
CA ARG A 48 -5.12 8.94 -3.70
C ARG A 48 -4.99 10.42 -4.01
N VAL A 49 -4.25 11.13 -3.17
CA VAL A 49 -3.91 12.54 -3.34
C VAL A 49 -2.81 12.67 -4.39
N GLY A 50 -3.08 13.46 -5.42
CA GLY A 50 -2.19 13.75 -6.55
C GLY A 50 -1.63 15.17 -6.52
N LYS A 51 -1.20 15.64 -7.70
CA LYS A 51 -0.74 17.01 -7.89
C LYS A 51 -1.90 17.99 -7.64
N ASN A 52 -1.59 19.19 -7.15
CA ASN A 52 -2.54 20.24 -6.74
C ASN A 52 -3.54 19.81 -5.64
N GLY A 53 -3.33 18.67 -5.00
CA GLY A 53 -4.25 18.11 -4.01
C GLY A 53 -5.45 17.39 -4.62
N GLU A 54 -5.49 17.25 -5.95
CA GLU A 54 -6.58 16.57 -6.64
C GLU A 54 -6.57 15.07 -6.35
N LEU A 55 -7.75 14.50 -6.12
CA LEU A 55 -7.90 13.06 -5.92
C LEU A 55 -7.96 12.36 -7.28
N PHE A 56 -7.16 11.31 -7.45
CA PHE A 56 -7.18 10.48 -8.63
C PHE A 56 -7.21 8.99 -8.26
N ASN A 57 -7.57 8.17 -9.24
CA ASN A 57 -7.77 6.74 -9.08
C ASN A 57 -6.48 5.98 -9.44
N VAL A 58 -5.82 5.41 -8.44
CA VAL A 58 -4.68 4.51 -8.64
C VAL A 58 -5.17 3.10 -8.86
N TYR A 59 -4.68 2.45 -9.91
CA TYR A 59 -5.06 1.09 -10.29
C TYR A 59 -4.02 0.07 -9.83
N LYS A 60 -4.46 -1.04 -9.22
CA LYS A 60 -3.60 -2.17 -8.85
C LYS A 60 -4.31 -3.49 -9.07
N PHE A 61 -3.57 -4.58 -9.21
CA PHE A 61 -4.21 -5.89 -9.11
C PHE A 61 -4.55 -6.21 -7.66
N ARG A 62 -5.70 -6.87 -7.49
CA ARG A 62 -6.14 -7.39 -6.20
C ARG A 62 -5.33 -8.63 -5.86
N THR A 63 -4.49 -8.52 -4.84
CA THR A 63 -3.66 -9.63 -4.33
C THR A 63 -4.19 -10.24 -3.03
N MET A 64 -5.25 -9.67 -2.47
CA MET A 64 -5.87 -10.13 -1.22
C MET A 64 -7.19 -10.83 -1.51
N PHE A 65 -7.53 -11.80 -0.67
CA PHE A 65 -8.83 -12.46 -0.76
C PHE A 65 -9.98 -11.45 -0.58
N PRO A 66 -11.16 -11.73 -1.17
CA PRO A 66 -12.37 -10.99 -0.83
C PRO A 66 -12.60 -10.90 0.68
N TYR A 67 -13.06 -9.75 1.15
CA TYR A 67 -13.31 -9.45 2.57
C TYR A 67 -12.08 -9.46 3.48
N ALA A 68 -10.87 -9.48 2.91
CA ALA A 68 -9.64 -9.47 3.69
C ALA A 68 -9.46 -8.20 4.55
N GLU A 69 -10.04 -7.07 4.14
CA GLU A 69 -10.02 -5.81 4.88
C GLU A 69 -10.62 -5.95 6.29
N TYR A 70 -11.65 -6.79 6.44
CA TYR A 70 -12.33 -7.02 7.72
C TYR A 70 -11.49 -7.86 8.69
N LEU A 71 -10.47 -8.55 8.20
CA LEU A 71 -9.56 -9.32 9.05
C LEU A 71 -8.44 -8.48 9.66
N GLN A 72 -8.38 -7.17 9.39
CA GLN A 72 -7.28 -6.32 9.86
C GLN A 72 -7.09 -6.38 11.39
N ALA A 73 -8.17 -6.22 12.17
CA ALA A 73 -8.09 -6.27 13.63
C ALA A 73 -7.64 -7.65 14.15
N TYR A 74 -8.24 -8.72 13.61
CA TYR A 74 -7.87 -10.10 13.94
C TYR A 74 -6.39 -10.37 13.66
N VAL A 75 -5.92 -9.97 12.48
CA VAL A 75 -4.53 -10.20 12.05
C VAL A 75 -3.55 -9.41 12.92
N PHE A 76 -3.87 -8.16 13.25
CA PHE A 76 -3.04 -7.33 14.14
C PHE A 76 -2.92 -7.92 15.55
N LYS A 77 -4.01 -8.50 16.09
CA LYS A 77 -4.01 -9.17 17.40
C LYS A 77 -3.23 -10.49 17.38
N THR A 78 -3.34 -11.25 16.30
CA THR A 78 -2.87 -12.65 16.24
C THR A 78 -1.43 -12.78 15.77
N TYR A 79 -0.96 -11.89 14.89
CA TYR A 79 0.35 -11.99 14.28
C TYR A 79 1.24 -10.82 14.71
N MET A 80 2.48 -11.14 15.12
CA MET A 80 3.46 -10.11 15.47
C MET A 80 3.87 -9.29 14.24
N LEU A 81 3.98 -7.97 14.43
CA LEU A 81 4.56 -7.06 13.45
C LEU A 81 6.08 -7.26 13.39
N GLN A 82 6.62 -7.41 12.17
CA GLN A 82 8.05 -7.32 11.90
C GLN A 82 8.49 -5.85 11.77
N LYS A 83 9.82 -5.61 11.74
CA LYS A 83 10.41 -4.31 11.39
C LYS A 83 9.72 -3.73 10.14
N GLY A 84 9.28 -2.48 10.23
CA GLY A 84 8.51 -1.79 9.18
C GLY A 84 7.00 -2.06 9.18
N GLY A 85 6.43 -2.65 10.24
CA GLY A 85 4.98 -2.83 10.39
C GLY A 85 4.39 -4.00 9.59
N LYS A 86 5.22 -4.97 9.18
CA LYS A 86 4.80 -6.08 8.30
C LYS A 86 4.26 -7.24 9.13
N ILE A 87 3.10 -7.77 8.76
CA ILE A 87 2.56 -8.98 9.38
C ILE A 87 3.30 -10.20 8.84
N ASN A 88 3.89 -11.01 9.72
CA ASN A 88 4.47 -12.29 9.33
C ASN A 88 3.35 -13.26 8.88
N LYS A 89 3.48 -13.86 7.69
CA LYS A 89 2.50 -14.80 7.09
C LYS A 89 1.06 -14.24 7.05
N ASP A 90 0.88 -13.07 6.43
CA ASP A 90 -0.45 -12.46 6.29
C ASP A 90 -1.43 -13.39 5.53
N ILE A 91 -2.37 -13.99 6.28
CA ILE A 91 -3.41 -14.89 5.79
C ILE A 91 -4.40 -14.23 4.83
N ARG A 92 -4.36 -12.90 4.72
CA ARG A 92 -5.22 -12.12 3.83
C ARG A 92 -4.77 -12.17 2.37
N VAL A 93 -3.50 -12.49 2.13
CA VAL A 93 -2.89 -12.50 0.80
C VAL A 93 -2.93 -13.91 0.23
N ASN A 94 -3.42 -14.09 -1.00
CA ASN A 94 -3.44 -15.41 -1.65
C ASN A 94 -2.05 -15.77 -2.22
N THR A 95 -1.82 -17.05 -2.55
CA THR A 95 -0.51 -17.52 -3.06
C THR A 95 -0.10 -16.79 -4.33
N VAL A 96 -1.02 -16.62 -5.29
CA VAL A 96 -0.81 -15.86 -6.52
C VAL A 96 -0.48 -14.40 -6.21
N GLY A 97 -1.19 -13.77 -5.28
CA GLY A 97 -0.96 -12.39 -4.85
C GLY A 97 0.38 -12.21 -4.14
N LYS A 98 0.84 -13.22 -3.39
CA LYS A 98 2.19 -13.24 -2.81
C LYS A 98 3.26 -13.26 -3.90
N PHE A 99 3.05 -14.05 -4.96
CA PHE A 99 3.90 -14.03 -6.14
C PHE A 99 3.85 -12.66 -6.83
N MET A 100 2.66 -12.11 -7.09
CA MET A 100 2.51 -10.81 -7.74
C MET A 100 3.24 -9.70 -6.99
N ARG A 101 3.08 -9.62 -5.67
CA ARG A 101 3.79 -8.64 -4.82
C ARG A 101 5.30 -8.84 -4.83
N LYS A 102 5.77 -10.09 -4.86
CA LYS A 102 7.22 -10.40 -4.90
C LYS A 102 7.87 -9.86 -6.18
N TYR A 103 7.15 -9.90 -7.31
CA TYR A 103 7.64 -9.48 -8.62
C TYR A 103 7.06 -8.12 -9.08
N TRP A 104 6.42 -7.36 -8.18
CA TRP A 104 5.79 -6.06 -8.47
C TRP A 104 4.73 -6.10 -9.59
N ILE A 105 4.19 -7.28 -9.88
CA ILE A 105 3.16 -7.47 -10.89
C ILE A 105 1.87 -6.77 -10.46
N ASP A 106 1.61 -6.67 -9.15
CA ASP A 106 0.43 -6.02 -8.59
C ASP A 106 0.35 -4.52 -8.89
N GLU A 107 1.50 -3.90 -9.12
CA GLU A 107 1.66 -2.48 -9.40
C GLU A 107 1.63 -2.16 -10.91
N LEU A 108 1.62 -3.18 -11.78
CA LEU A 108 1.58 -2.98 -13.24
C LEU A 108 0.41 -2.10 -13.73
N PRO A 109 -0.82 -2.21 -13.18
CA PRO A 109 -1.91 -1.34 -13.63
C PRO A 109 -1.66 0.15 -13.36
N MET A 110 -0.73 0.51 -12.45
CA MET A 110 -0.35 1.91 -12.23
C MET A 110 0.39 2.52 -13.42
N PHE A 111 0.93 1.73 -14.35
CA PHE A 111 1.48 2.26 -15.60
C PHE A 111 0.42 3.01 -16.42
N ILE A 112 -0.85 2.63 -16.32
CA ILE A 112 -1.96 3.37 -16.94
C ILE A 112 -2.02 4.81 -16.38
N ASN A 113 -1.80 5.00 -15.08
CA ASN A 113 -1.77 6.33 -14.47
C ASN A 113 -0.57 7.17 -14.96
N ILE A 114 0.56 6.53 -15.26
CA ILE A 114 1.74 7.20 -15.84
C ILE A 114 1.43 7.65 -17.27
N LEU A 115 0.85 6.77 -18.09
CA LEU A 115 0.46 7.09 -19.47
C LEU A 115 -0.60 8.20 -19.54
N ARG A 116 -1.53 8.22 -18.57
CA ARG A 116 -2.53 9.31 -18.42
C ARG A 116 -1.94 10.60 -17.87
N GLY A 117 -0.65 10.62 -17.50
CA GLY A 117 0.02 11.79 -16.96
C GLY A 117 -0.40 12.15 -15.52
N GLU A 118 -1.10 11.28 -14.80
CA GLU A 118 -1.50 11.47 -13.39
C GLU A 118 -0.32 11.17 -12.45
N MET A 119 0.56 10.25 -12.86
CA MET A 119 1.76 9.83 -12.13
C MET A 119 3.02 9.96 -12.99
N LYS A 120 4.18 9.85 -12.35
CA LYS A 120 5.49 9.70 -13.01
C LYS A 120 6.23 8.47 -12.50
N ILE A 121 7.38 8.15 -13.10
CA ILE A 121 8.17 6.98 -12.72
C ILE A 121 8.78 7.18 -11.32
N VAL A 122 9.57 8.23 -11.11
CA VAL A 122 10.21 8.53 -9.82
C VAL A 122 9.48 9.68 -9.14
N GLY A 123 9.12 9.51 -7.87
CA GLY A 123 8.41 10.54 -7.11
C GLY A 123 7.77 10.03 -5.84
N VAL A 124 7.33 10.95 -4.98
CA VAL A 124 6.68 10.61 -3.70
C VAL A 124 5.47 9.71 -3.92
N ARG A 125 5.26 8.74 -3.02
CA ARG A 125 4.18 7.75 -3.20
C ARG A 125 2.81 8.45 -3.14
N PRO A 126 1.82 8.07 -3.96
CA PRO A 126 0.46 8.59 -3.79
C PRO A 126 -0.14 8.03 -2.49
N LEU A 127 -0.58 8.92 -1.59
CA LEU A 127 -1.18 8.56 -0.30
C LEU A 127 -2.71 8.67 -0.33
N SER A 128 -3.42 7.91 0.50
CA SER A 128 -4.86 8.21 0.73
C SER A 128 -4.98 9.44 1.62
N GLN A 129 -6.13 10.10 1.56
CA GLN A 129 -6.44 11.26 2.39
C GLN A 129 -6.11 11.05 3.88
N LEU A 130 -6.50 9.91 4.44
CA LEU A 130 -6.23 9.57 5.85
C LEU A 130 -4.73 9.48 6.18
N TYR A 131 -3.92 8.92 5.28
CA TYR A 131 -2.48 8.84 5.51
C TYR A 131 -1.81 10.18 5.26
N TYR A 132 -2.28 10.92 4.25
CA TYR A 132 -1.82 12.26 3.94
C TYR A 132 -2.01 13.23 5.11
N SER A 133 -3.12 13.13 5.85
CA SER A 133 -3.36 13.96 7.04
C SER A 133 -2.44 13.68 8.22
N LEU A 134 -1.71 12.55 8.23
CA LEU A 134 -0.72 12.23 9.27
C LEU A 134 0.63 12.94 9.05
N TYR A 135 0.83 13.55 7.89
CA TYR A 135 2.08 14.21 7.51
C TYR A 135 2.10 15.66 8.01
N THR A 136 3.30 16.24 8.17
CA THR A 136 3.42 17.65 8.55
C THR A 136 2.81 18.58 7.48
N PRO A 137 2.21 19.72 7.86
CA PRO A 137 1.63 20.67 6.90
C PRO A 137 2.62 21.15 5.82
N GLU A 138 3.89 21.34 6.19
CA GLU A 138 4.96 21.70 5.23
C GLU A 138 5.12 20.63 4.15
N LEU A 139 5.21 19.36 4.55
CA LEU A 139 5.41 18.25 3.62
C LEU A 139 4.17 17.99 2.78
N GLN A 140 2.97 18.10 3.37
CA GLN A 140 1.70 18.08 2.63
C GLN A 140 1.72 19.06 1.46
N GLN A 141 2.02 20.34 1.73
CA GLN A 141 2.10 21.39 0.72
C GLN A 141 3.21 21.16 -0.32
N ALA A 142 4.35 20.60 0.09
CA ALA A 142 5.42 20.28 -0.82
C ALA A 142 5.07 19.13 -1.77
N ARG A 143 4.36 18.09 -1.29
CA ARG A 143 3.96 16.93 -2.09
C ARG A 143 3.05 17.32 -3.25
N ILE A 144 2.03 18.14 -3.00
CA ILE A 144 1.02 18.47 -4.01
C ILE A 144 1.58 19.33 -5.15
N ARG A 145 2.77 19.93 -5.01
CA ARG A 145 3.41 20.69 -6.10
C ARG A 145 3.89 19.79 -7.25
N TYR A 146 4.12 18.52 -6.99
CA TYR A 146 4.70 17.58 -7.95
C TYR A 146 3.79 16.38 -8.18
N LYS A 147 3.92 15.74 -9.36
CA LYS A 147 3.23 14.49 -9.64
C LYS A 147 3.79 13.37 -8.74
N PRO A 148 2.93 12.53 -8.14
CA PRO A 148 3.38 11.37 -7.40
C PRO A 148 4.07 10.34 -8.29
N GLY A 149 4.88 9.47 -7.69
CA GLY A 149 5.72 8.50 -8.39
C GLY A 149 5.38 7.05 -8.09
N LEU A 150 5.68 6.19 -9.07
CA LEU A 150 5.68 4.72 -8.90
C LEU A 150 6.85 4.27 -8.00
N LEU A 151 8.01 4.92 -8.15
CA LEU A 151 9.25 4.70 -7.41
C LEU A 151 9.52 5.85 -6.41
N PRO A 152 9.11 5.69 -5.15
CA PRO A 152 9.40 6.60 -4.06
C PRO A 152 10.88 6.79 -3.74
N PRO A 153 11.28 8.00 -3.27
CA PRO A 153 12.65 8.29 -2.88
C PRO A 153 13.14 7.45 -1.70
N PHE A 154 12.23 6.95 -0.85
CA PHE A 154 12.60 6.07 0.25
C PHE A 154 13.21 4.74 -0.22
N TYR A 155 13.01 4.31 -1.48
CA TYR A 155 13.75 3.16 -2.03
C TYR A 155 15.24 3.45 -2.29
N ALA A 156 15.60 4.72 -2.48
CA ALA A 156 16.99 5.15 -2.55
C ALA A 156 17.62 5.26 -1.16
N ASP A 157 16.86 5.79 -0.20
CA ASP A 157 17.38 6.19 1.10
C ASP A 157 17.21 5.11 2.19
N LEU A 158 16.35 4.11 1.97
CA LEU A 158 16.08 2.96 2.85
C LEU A 158 15.81 3.33 4.33
N PRO A 159 14.86 4.24 4.62
CA PRO A 159 14.51 4.64 5.99
C PRO A 159 13.80 3.50 6.76
N GLU A 160 13.92 3.50 8.08
CA GLU A 160 13.27 2.52 8.97
C GLU A 160 12.01 3.06 9.65
N THR A 161 11.92 4.38 9.90
CA THR A 161 10.79 5.01 10.61
C THR A 161 9.96 5.92 9.72
N LEU A 162 8.71 6.21 10.12
CA LEU A 162 7.83 7.15 9.39
C LEU A 162 8.45 8.54 9.29
N GLU A 163 9.12 9.01 10.35
CA GLU A 163 9.81 10.29 10.35
C GLU A 163 10.96 10.31 9.33
N GLN A 164 11.74 9.24 9.25
CA GLN A 164 12.80 9.12 8.25
C GLN A 164 12.23 9.02 6.81
N ILE A 165 11.07 8.39 6.62
CA ILE A 165 10.35 8.38 5.34
C ILE A 165 9.96 9.81 4.95
N GLN A 166 9.38 10.57 5.88
CA GLN A 166 9.02 11.97 5.66
C GLN A 166 10.27 12.81 5.30
N GLY A 167 11.38 12.61 6.01
CA GLY A 167 12.65 13.28 5.73
C GLY A 167 13.22 12.93 4.34
N SER A 168 13.13 11.66 3.91
CA SER A 168 13.52 11.22 2.57
C SER A 168 12.69 11.88 1.47
N GLU A 169 11.37 11.91 1.64
CA GLU A 169 10.47 12.57 0.69
C GLU A 169 10.74 14.08 0.64
N MET A 170 10.94 14.74 1.78
CA MET A 170 11.23 16.18 1.83
C MET A 170 12.57 16.51 1.15
N ARG A 171 13.61 15.70 1.38
CA ARG A 171 14.92 15.86 0.70
C ARG A 171 14.78 15.75 -0.82
N TYR A 172 14.03 14.77 -1.30
CA TYR A 172 13.76 14.60 -2.72
C TYR A 172 13.02 15.81 -3.32
N LEU A 173 11.97 16.30 -2.64
CA LEU A 173 11.20 17.47 -3.10
C LEU A 173 12.04 18.76 -3.10
N ARG A 174 12.93 18.95 -2.11
CA ARG A 174 13.91 20.05 -2.08
C ARG A 174 14.90 19.97 -3.24
N ASN A 175 15.37 18.77 -3.58
CA ASN A 175 16.23 18.57 -4.74
C ASN A 175 15.51 18.87 -6.06
N CYS A 176 14.24 18.49 -6.18
CA CYS A 176 13.42 18.85 -7.35
C CYS A 176 13.32 20.37 -7.53
N LYS A 177 13.16 21.11 -6.43
CA LYS A 177 13.13 22.57 -6.45
C LYS A 177 14.50 23.18 -6.81
N LYS A 178 15.60 22.62 -6.31
CA LYS A 178 16.95 23.19 -6.45
C LYS A 178 17.60 22.85 -7.80
N TYR A 179 17.48 21.61 -8.26
CA TYR A 179 18.18 21.07 -9.43
C TYR A 179 17.25 20.77 -10.60
N GLY A 180 15.94 21.00 -10.42
CA GLY A 180 14.92 20.60 -11.38
C GLY A 180 14.46 19.16 -11.19
N THR A 181 13.22 18.90 -11.63
CA THR A 181 12.55 17.61 -11.46
C THR A 181 13.24 16.51 -12.27
N PHE A 182 13.60 16.77 -13.52
CA PHE A 182 14.18 15.76 -14.41
C PHE A 182 15.52 15.21 -13.91
N ILE A 183 16.45 16.10 -13.54
CA ILE A 183 17.78 15.71 -13.03
C ILE A 183 17.64 14.93 -11.72
N THR A 184 16.73 15.37 -10.84
CA THR A 184 16.47 14.69 -9.57
C THR A 184 15.88 13.30 -9.80
N ASP A 185 14.91 13.17 -10.69
CA ASP A 185 14.26 11.90 -11.04
C ASP A 185 15.28 10.91 -11.58
N LEU A 186 16.14 11.33 -12.52
CA LEU A 186 17.17 10.49 -13.11
C LEU A 186 18.16 9.99 -12.05
N LYS A 187 18.63 10.87 -11.17
CA LYS A 187 19.54 10.51 -10.07
C LYS A 187 18.92 9.51 -9.11
N TYR A 188 17.66 9.72 -8.73
CA TYR A 188 16.95 8.79 -7.84
C TYR A 188 16.62 7.47 -8.54
N PHE A 189 16.29 7.48 -9.83
CA PHE A 189 16.05 6.27 -10.61
C PHE A 189 17.22 5.30 -10.53
N PHE A 190 18.44 5.76 -10.84
CA PHE A 190 19.63 4.90 -10.80
C PHE A 190 19.94 4.41 -9.37
N LYS A 191 19.77 5.26 -8.36
CA LYS A 191 19.94 4.84 -6.95
C LYS A 191 18.94 3.75 -6.55
N ILE A 192 17.68 3.91 -6.94
CA ILE A 192 16.61 2.95 -6.65
C ILE A 192 16.89 1.63 -7.36
N MET A 193 17.23 1.67 -8.65
CA MET A 193 17.57 0.46 -9.43
C MET A 193 18.76 -0.28 -8.82
N HIS A 194 19.82 0.45 -8.46
CA HIS A 194 20.99 -0.14 -7.79
C HIS A 194 20.59 -0.84 -6.48
N ASN A 195 19.79 -0.19 -5.62
CA ASN A 195 19.33 -0.78 -4.36
C ASN A 195 18.40 -1.99 -4.56
N ILE A 196 17.50 -1.95 -5.55
CA ILE A 196 16.58 -3.05 -5.84
C ILE A 196 17.35 -4.27 -6.36
N ILE A 197 18.29 -4.07 -7.28
CA ILE A 197 19.05 -5.16 -7.91
C ILE A 197 20.07 -5.75 -6.93
N ILE A 198 20.84 -4.91 -6.24
CA ILE A 198 22.01 -5.36 -5.45
C ILE A 198 21.63 -5.63 -4.00
N ARG A 199 20.87 -4.74 -3.37
CA ARG A 199 20.50 -4.86 -1.94
C ARG A 199 19.17 -5.59 -1.72
N ARG A 200 18.51 -6.06 -2.79
CA ARG A 200 17.17 -6.66 -2.76
C ARG A 200 16.19 -5.82 -1.93
N ALA A 201 16.27 -4.50 -2.03
CA ALA A 201 15.34 -3.60 -1.37
C ALA A 201 13.93 -3.88 -1.91
N LYS A 202 13.11 -4.58 -1.12
CA LYS A 202 11.76 -4.96 -1.54
C LYS A 202 10.78 -3.85 -1.16
N SER A 203 9.94 -3.47 -2.12
CA SER A 203 8.63 -2.91 -1.80
C SER A 203 7.88 -3.90 -0.92
N ALA A 204 7.64 -3.49 0.32
CA ALA A 204 6.74 -4.19 1.22
C ALA A 204 6.21 -3.17 2.22
#